data_AF-A0A1F9ANE3-F1
#
_entry.id   AF-A0A1F9ANE3-F1
#
_cell.length_a   1.000
_cell.length_b   1.000
_cell.length_c   1.000
_cell.angle_alpha   90.00
_cell.angle_beta   90.00
_cell.angle_gamma   90.00
#
_symmetry.space_group_name_H-M   'P 1'
#
loop_
_entity.id
_entity.type
_entity.pdbx_description
1 polymer ?
#
loop_
_entity_poly.entity_id
_entity_poly.type
_entity_poly.pdbx_seq_one_letter_code
_entity_poly.pdbx_strand_id
1 'polypeptide(L)'
;MQDVARAAESWEADQRIAGVLKQIQEMATTLNEEAYFRQVEDLADSARRYLLSIPDPRMREDLRSLYRQVISYALELKIRRTG
;
A
#
# COMPACT_ATOMS: atom_id res chain seq x y z
N MET A 1 9.87 27.15 11.45
CA MET A 1 10.64 26.15 10.66
C MET A 1 10.15 24.72 10.89
N GLN A 2 9.63 24.36 12.08
CA GLN A 2 9.11 22.99 12.35
C GLN A 2 7.87 22.59 11.53
N ASP A 3 6.95 23.52 11.25
CA ASP A 3 5.72 23.19 10.49
C ASP A 3 5.99 22.85 9.02
N VAL A 4 7.01 23.46 8.42
CA VAL A 4 7.38 23.23 7.02
C VAL A 4 8.00 21.84 6.83
N ALA A 5 8.81 21.39 7.79
CA ALA A 5 9.41 20.05 7.75
C ALA A 5 8.35 18.94 7.90
N ARG A 6 7.40 19.11 8.83
CA ARG A 6 6.31 18.16 9.02
C ARG A 6 5.36 18.10 7.81
N ALA A 7 5.10 19.24 7.18
CA ALA A 7 4.32 19.30 5.95
C ALA A 7 5.04 18.61 4.77
N ALA A 8 6.37 18.77 4.67
CA ALA A 8 7.18 18.09 3.65
C ALA A 8 7.19 16.56 3.84
N GLU A 9 7.35 16.07 5.08
CA GLU A 9 7.29 14.63 5.38
C GLU A 9 5.92 14.01 5.07
N SER A 10 4.83 14.72 5.39
CA SER A 10 3.47 14.30 5.04
C SER A 10 3.28 14.24 3.53
N TRP A 11 3.78 15.24 2.80
CA TRP A 11 3.68 15.26 1.34
C TRP A 11 4.50 14.15 0.68
N GLU A 12 5.70 13.86 1.17
CA GLU A 12 6.50 12.73 0.69
C GLU A 12 5.83 11.37 0.94
N ALA A 13 5.19 11.20 2.11
CA ALA A 13 4.41 10.00 2.41
C ALA A 13 3.21 9.86 1.46
N ASP A 14 2.48 10.94 1.20
CA ASP A 14 1.35 10.96 0.28
C ASP A 14 1.77 10.62 -1.16
N GLN A 15 2.92 11.14 -1.63
CA GLN A 15 3.45 10.81 -2.95
C GLN A 15 3.85 9.33 -3.06
N ARG A 16 4.45 8.76 -2.02
CA ARG A 16 4.82 7.33 -2.00
C ARG A 16 3.57 6.44 -2.07
N ILE A 17 2.53 6.77 -1.31
CA ILE A 17 1.26 6.04 -1.34
C ILE A 17 0.60 6.17 -2.73
N ALA A 18 0.56 7.37 -3.30
CA ALA A 18 0.03 7.58 -4.65
C ALA A 18 0.77 6.76 -5.72
N GLY A 19 2.09 6.64 -5.60
CA GLY A 19 2.90 5.79 -6.48
C GLY A 19 2.52 4.30 -6.39
N VAL A 20 2.38 3.78 -5.16
CA VAL A 20 1.96 2.38 -4.93
C VAL A 20 0.55 2.14 -5.49
N LEU A 21 -0.39 3.06 -5.25
CA LEU A 21 -1.76 2.96 -5.77
C LEU A 21 -1.79 2.95 -7.30
N LYS A 22 -0.98 3.79 -7.94
CA LYS A 22 -0.85 3.81 -9.40
C LYS A 22 -0.30 2.48 -9.95
N GLN A 23 0.72 1.92 -9.30
CA GLN A 23 1.25 0.60 -9.68
C GLN A 23 0.18 -0.50 -9.55
N ILE A 24 -0.60 -0.50 -8.46
CA ILE A 24 -1.72 -1.43 -8.28
C ILE A 24 -2.76 -1.27 -9.40
N GLN A 25 -3.08 -0.04 -9.79
CA GLN A 25 -4.00 0.22 -10.89
C GLN A 25 -3.49 -0.30 -12.23
N GLU A 26 -2.21 -0.06 -12.53
CA GLU A 26 -1.55 -0.56 -13.74
C GLU A 26 -1.53 -2.09 -13.76
N MET A 27 -1.08 -2.74 -12.67
CA MET A 27 -1.11 -4.20 -12.53
C MET A 27 -2.52 -4.76 -12.73
N ALA A 28 -3.55 -4.09 -12.21
CA ALA A 28 -4.93 -4.54 -12.37
C ALA A 28 -5.41 -4.49 -13.83
N THR A 29 -4.79 -3.68 -14.69
CA THR A 29 -5.08 -3.60 -16.13
C THR A 29 -4.24 -4.55 -16.99
N THR A 30 -2.99 -4.82 -16.59
CA THR A 30 -2.03 -5.57 -17.41
C THR A 30 -1.98 -7.05 -17.04
N LEU A 31 -2.24 -7.39 -15.79
CA LEU A 31 -2.19 -8.77 -15.30
C LEU A 31 -3.56 -9.44 -15.41
N ASN A 32 -3.53 -10.74 -15.71
CA ASN A 32 -4.68 -11.60 -15.51
C ASN A 32 -5.02 -11.69 -14.00
N GLU A 33 -6.21 -12.23 -13.69
CA GLU A 33 -6.73 -12.27 -12.32
C GLU A 33 -5.81 -13.01 -11.35
N GLU A 34 -5.37 -14.22 -11.72
CA GLU A 34 -4.51 -15.04 -10.87
C GLU A 34 -3.16 -14.36 -10.60
N ALA A 35 -2.51 -13.83 -11.63
CA ALA A 35 -1.22 -13.16 -11.50
C ALA A 35 -1.34 -11.86 -10.70
N TYR A 36 -2.45 -11.13 -10.85
CA TYR A 36 -2.73 -9.95 -10.05
C TYR A 36 -2.89 -10.30 -8.57
N PHE A 37 -3.68 -11.33 -8.24
CA PHE A 37 -3.86 -11.73 -6.85
C PHE A 37 -2.58 -12.24 -6.21
N ARG A 38 -1.74 -12.98 -6.94
CA ARG A 38 -0.40 -13.35 -6.44
C ARG A 38 0.46 -12.12 -6.10
N GLN A 39 0.44 -11.07 -6.93
CA GLN A 39 1.17 -9.84 -6.62
C GLN A 39 0.61 -9.11 -5.39
N VAL A 40 -0.70 -9.13 -5.19
CA VAL A 40 -1.33 -8.56 -3.99
C VAL A 40 -0.97 -9.37 -2.73
N GLU A 41 -0.90 -10.70 -2.82
CA GLU A 41 -0.44 -11.58 -1.74
C GLU A 41 1.04 -11.32 -1.40
N ASP A 42 1.91 -11.24 -2.41
CA ASP A 42 3.34 -10.93 -2.24
C ASP A 42 3.55 -9.56 -1.57
N LEU A 43 2.73 -8.56 -1.93
CA LEU A 43 2.70 -7.26 -1.27
C LEU A 43 2.29 -7.37 0.20
N ALA A 44 1.24 -8.13 0.50
CA ALA A 44 0.75 -8.33 1.87
C ALA A 44 1.80 -9.03 2.75
N ASP A 45 2.48 -10.04 2.22
CA ASP A 45 3.54 -10.76 2.91
C ASP A 45 4.77 -9.88 3.15
N SER A 46 5.16 -9.08 2.16
CA SER A 46 6.26 -8.13 2.28
C SER A 46 5.96 -7.07 3.34
N ALA A 47 4.73 -6.51 3.32
CA ALA A 47 4.26 -5.58 4.33
C ALA A 47 4.29 -6.20 5.74
N ARG A 48 3.82 -7.45 5.89
CA ARG A 48 3.83 -8.17 7.17
C ARG A 48 5.25 -8.33 7.71
N ARG A 49 6.20 -8.78 6.87
CA ARG A 49 7.61 -8.95 7.27
C ARG A 49 8.24 -7.62 7.66
N TYR A 50 7.97 -6.57 6.90
CA TYR A 50 8.46 -5.22 7.21
C TYR A 50 7.91 -4.71 8.56
N LEU A 51 6.61 -4.86 8.82
CA LEU A 51 5.99 -4.46 10.08
C LEU A 51 6.59 -5.16 11.30
N LEU A 52 6.99 -6.43 11.18
CA LEU A 52 7.68 -7.16 12.26
C LEU A 52 9.04 -6.55 12.62
N SER A 53 9.69 -5.89 11.65
CA SER A 53 10.99 -5.24 11.87
C SER A 53 10.89 -3.85 12.52
N ILE A 54 9.69 -3.25 12.60
CA ILE A 54 9.49 -1.91 13.17
C ILE A 54 9.41 -1.99 14.70
N PRO A 55 10.38 -1.45 15.46
CA PRO A 55 10.39 -1.56 16.92
C PRO A 55 9.33 -0.67 17.58
N ASP A 56 9.04 0.51 17.03
CA ASP A 56 8.06 1.44 17.56
C ASP A 56 6.63 0.92 17.32
N PRO A 57 5.85 0.61 18.38
CA PRO A 57 4.51 0.08 18.26
C PRO A 57 3.51 1.07 17.63
N ARG A 58 3.69 2.38 17.80
CA ARG A 58 2.81 3.39 17.20
C ARG A 58 3.06 3.47 15.69
N MET A 59 4.32 3.60 15.30
CA MET A 59 4.71 3.59 13.89
C MET A 59 4.28 2.29 13.19
N ARG A 60 4.41 1.15 13.88
CA ARG A 60 3.95 -0.15 13.37
C ARG A 60 2.44 -0.16 13.14
N GLU A 61 1.65 0.40 14.07
CA GLU A 61 0.19 0.49 13.92
C GLU A 61 -0.22 1.38 12.75
N ASP A 62 0.40 2.56 12.64
CA ASP A 62 0.11 3.52 11.57
C ASP A 62 0.38 2.91 10.19
N LEU A 63 1.55 2.28 10.04
CA LEU A 63 1.91 1.57 8.80
C LEU A 63 1.01 0.36 8.54
N ARG A 64 0.60 -0.38 9.58
CA ARG A 64 -0.34 -1.49 9.44
C ARG A 64 -1.69 -1.02 8.91
N SER A 65 -2.21 0.09 9.44
CA SER A 65 -3.44 0.70 8.97
C SER A 65 -3.34 1.11 7.49
N LEU A 66 -2.20 1.70 7.12
CA LEU A 66 -1.95 2.10 5.74
C LEU A 66 -1.89 0.89 4.78
N TYR A 67 -1.08 -0.13 5.10
CA TYR A 67 -1.00 -1.33 4.28
C TYR A 67 -2.35 -2.03 4.14
N ARG A 68 -3.16 -2.05 5.21
CA ARG A 68 -4.52 -2.60 5.15
C ARG A 68 -5.38 -1.86 4.12
N GLN A 69 -5.34 -0.53 4.11
CA GLN A 69 -6.11 0.27 3.15
C GLN A 69 -5.68 -0.01 1.70
N VAL A 70 -4.36 -0.07 1.45
CA VAL A 70 -3.81 -0.34 0.12
C VAL A 70 -4.20 -1.74 -0.38
N ILE A 71 -4.08 -2.76 0.46
CA ILE A 71 -4.43 -4.14 0.10
C ILE A 71 -5.93 -4.28 -0.12
N SER A 72 -6.76 -3.70 0.74
CA SER A 72 -8.22 -3.69 0.54
C SER A 72 -8.60 -3.03 -0.78
N TYR A 73 -8.00 -1.88 -1.10
CA TYR A 73 -8.20 -1.23 -2.40
C TYR A 73 -7.81 -2.14 -3.57
N ALA A 74 -6.66 -2.81 -3.48
CA ALA A 74 -6.19 -3.71 -4.53
C ALA A 74 -7.17 -4.88 -4.78
N LEU A 75 -7.70 -5.48 -3.72
CA LEU A 75 -8.69 -6.57 -3.82
C LEU A 75 -10.01 -6.08 -4.43
N GLU A 76 -10.53 -4.95 -3.97
CA GLU A 76 -11.77 -4.36 -4.51
C GLU A 76 -11.65 -3.97 -5.99
N LEU A 77 -10.49 -3.44 -6.39
CA LEU A 77 -10.26 -2.98 -7.76
C LEU A 77 -10.41 -4.10 -8.78
N LYS A 78 -9.97 -5.33 -8.45
CA LYS A 78 -10.08 -6.47 -9.36
C LYS A 78 -11.50 -7.04 -9.37
N ILE A 79 -12.14 -7.16 -8.21
CA ILE A 79 -13.54 -7.64 -8.08
C ILE A 79 -14.48 -6.77 -8.91
N ARG A 80 -14.36 -5.43 -8.85
CA ARG A 80 -15.21 -4.51 -9.64
C ARG A 80 -14.98 -4.58 -11.16
N ARG A 81 -13.89 -5.21 -11.61
CA ARG A 81 -13.56 -5.36 -13.03
C ARG A 81 -13.95 -6.73 -13.59
N THR A 82 -14.16 -7.72 -12.73
CA THR A 82 -14.52 -9.09 -13.13
C THR A 82 -16.00 -9.41 -12.90
N GLY A 83 -16.71 -8.64 -12.07
CA GLY A 83 -18.17 -8.66 -11.93
C GLY A 83 -18.87 -7.74 -12.93
#